data_AF-A0A378VXQ8-F1
#
_entry.id   AF-A0A378VXQ8-F1
#
_cell.length_a   1.000
_cell.length_b   1.000
_cell.length_c   1.000
_cell.angle_alpha   90.00
_cell.angle_beta   90.00
_cell.angle_gamma   90.00
#
_symmetry.space_group_name_H-M   'P 1'
#
loop_
_entity.id
_entity.type
_entity.pdbx_description
1 polymer ?
#
loop_
_entity_poly.entity_id
_entity_poly.type
_entity_poly.pdbx_seq_one_letter_code
_entity_poly.pdbx_strand_id
1 'polypeptide(L)'
;MAEIHRRLKALKSESNPLKSVAAEITKETRVLCFDEFHVSDIADAMILGRLLENLLNEGVVLVATSNYAPSELYPQGQNRSGFLPTIALIESSLTVLNVDGGEDYRLRTLRPAEIFFTPANEENEAKLAKLFKEMTGITDLNPGISTIHGREIPHKAESGRTIWFDFRALCFSPRSQSDYLYLAEHYEMVLFQVWNNSHRKKRRRRDG
;
A
#
# COMPACT_ATOMS: atom_id res chain seq x y z
N MET A 1 -3.00 0.12 -10.57
CA MET A 1 -4.24 0.71 -11.15
C MET A 1 -4.17 2.21 -11.43
N ALA A 2 -3.61 3.06 -10.55
CA ALA A 2 -3.59 4.52 -10.75
C ALA A 2 -3.01 4.97 -12.10
N GLU A 3 -1.90 4.36 -12.55
CA GLU A 3 -1.29 4.68 -13.85
C GLU A 3 -2.22 4.32 -15.03
N ILE A 4 -2.84 3.14 -15.00
CA ILE A 4 -3.79 2.72 -16.03
C ILE A 4 -4.96 3.70 -16.13
N HIS A 5 -5.53 4.11 -14.99
CA HIS A 5 -6.58 5.12 -14.96
C HIS A 5 -6.12 6.48 -15.52
N ARG A 6 -4.88 6.88 -15.26
CA ARG A 6 -4.30 8.11 -15.82
C ARG A 6 -4.20 8.05 -17.34
N ARG A 7 -3.66 6.95 -17.89
CA ARG A 7 -3.56 6.75 -19.35
C ARG A 7 -4.95 6.67 -20.00
N LEU A 8 -5.89 5.94 -19.40
CA LEU A 8 -7.27 5.87 -19.89
C LEU A 8 -7.96 7.24 -19.91
N LYS A 9 -7.71 8.10 -18.92
CA LYS A 9 -8.24 9.46 -18.91
C LYS A 9 -7.68 10.32 -20.03
N ALA A 10 -6.43 10.12 -20.43
CA ALA A 10 -5.81 10.84 -21.55
C ALA A 10 -6.37 10.39 -22.91
N LEU A 11 -6.87 9.16 -23.02
CA LEU A 11 -7.34 8.54 -24.25
C LEU A 11 -8.88 8.47 -24.36
N LYS A 12 -9.62 9.31 -23.64
CA LYS A 12 -11.09 9.25 -23.57
C LYS A 12 -11.82 9.38 -24.92
N SER A 13 -11.21 9.95 -25.94
CA SER A 13 -11.78 10.10 -27.28
C SER A 13 -11.58 8.87 -28.18
N GLU A 14 -10.78 7.89 -27.75
CA GLU A 14 -10.55 6.65 -28.49
C GLU A 14 -11.77 5.72 -28.41
N SER A 15 -12.05 4.99 -29.50
CA SER A 15 -13.13 4.00 -29.54
C SER A 15 -12.86 2.82 -28.59
N ASN A 16 -11.59 2.43 -28.43
CA ASN A 16 -11.17 1.40 -27.48
C ASN A 16 -9.90 1.83 -26.73
N PRO A 17 -10.03 2.69 -25.70
CA PRO A 17 -8.89 3.28 -25.01
C PRO A 17 -8.01 2.22 -24.33
N LEU A 18 -8.60 1.10 -23.89
CA LEU A 18 -7.84 0.01 -23.26
C LEU A 18 -6.89 -0.68 -24.24
N LYS A 19 -7.32 -0.88 -25.48
CA LYS A 19 -6.45 -1.45 -26.52
C LYS A 19 -5.29 -0.52 -26.83
N SER A 20 -5.54 0.79 -26.89
CA SER A 20 -4.49 1.80 -27.08
C SER A 20 -3.51 1.82 -25.91
N VAL A 21 -3.99 1.78 -24.66
CA VAL A 21 -3.12 1.66 -23.47
C VAL A 21 -2.28 0.39 -23.51
N ALA A 22 -2.87 -0.75 -23.87
CA ALA A 22 -2.13 -2.01 -23.99
C ALA A 22 -1.03 -1.90 -25.06
N ALA A 23 -1.34 -1.32 -26.23
CA ALA A 23 -0.36 -1.11 -27.30
C ALA A 23 0.77 -0.16 -26.90
N GLU A 24 0.49 0.87 -26.09
CA GLU A 24 1.51 1.74 -25.50
C GLU A 24 2.42 0.95 -24.55
N ILE A 25 1.84 0.15 -23.63
CA ILE A 25 2.59 -0.68 -22.69
C ILE A 25 3.46 -1.70 -23.42
N THR A 26 2.95 -2.38 -24.46
CA THR A 26 3.72 -3.38 -25.22
C THR A 26 4.95 -2.79 -25.89
N LYS A 27 4.92 -1.52 -26.32
CA LYS A 27 6.09 -0.86 -26.92
C LYS A 27 7.24 -0.68 -25.93
N GLU A 28 6.93 -0.51 -24.65
CA GLU A 28 7.91 -0.27 -23.58
C GLU A 28 8.19 -1.52 -22.72
N THR A 29 7.32 -2.54 -22.80
CA THR A 29 7.30 -3.67 -21.85
C THR A 29 7.18 -5.01 -22.56
N ARG A 30 8.16 -5.89 -22.37
CA ARG A 30 8.10 -7.30 -22.82
C ARG A 30 7.67 -8.27 -21.71
N VAL A 31 7.98 -7.94 -20.46
CA VAL A 31 7.61 -8.70 -19.27
C VAL A 31 6.96 -7.74 -18.30
N LEU A 32 5.70 -8.02 -17.93
CA LEU A 32 4.96 -7.26 -16.94
C LEU A 32 4.86 -8.06 -15.65
N CYS A 33 5.37 -7.49 -14.56
CA CYS A 33 5.34 -8.10 -13.24
C CYS A 33 4.29 -7.40 -12.36
N PHE A 34 3.33 -8.15 -11.82
CA PHE A 34 2.47 -7.70 -10.72
C PHE A 34 2.92 -8.31 -9.41
N ASP A 35 3.29 -7.46 -8.47
CA ASP A 35 3.48 -7.90 -7.09
C ASP A 35 2.17 -7.76 -6.31
N GLU A 36 1.89 -8.71 -5.43
CA GLU A 36 0.69 -8.77 -4.57
C GLU A 36 -0.63 -8.57 -5.33
N PHE A 37 -0.82 -9.35 -6.40
CA PHE A 37 -2.01 -9.29 -7.24
C PHE A 37 -3.27 -9.68 -6.44
N HIS A 38 -4.11 -8.70 -6.14
CA HIS A 38 -5.40 -8.87 -5.47
C HIS A 38 -6.40 -7.84 -6.01
N VAL A 39 -7.67 -8.22 -6.07
CA VAL A 39 -8.75 -7.38 -6.55
C VAL A 39 -9.71 -7.07 -5.41
N SER A 40 -9.94 -5.77 -5.16
CA SER A 40 -10.87 -5.29 -4.13
C SER A 40 -12.12 -4.59 -4.68
N ASP A 41 -12.10 -4.15 -5.94
CA ASP A 41 -13.18 -3.40 -6.60
C ASP A 41 -13.50 -4.00 -7.98
N ILE A 42 -14.79 -4.15 -8.30
CA ILE A 42 -15.24 -4.78 -9.55
C ILE A 42 -14.96 -3.94 -10.80
N ALA A 43 -15.04 -2.60 -10.71
CA ALA A 43 -14.80 -1.75 -11.88
C ALA A 43 -13.33 -1.83 -12.29
N ASP A 44 -12.43 -1.78 -11.30
CA ASP A 44 -11.00 -2.01 -11.50
C ASP A 44 -10.73 -3.43 -12.01
N ALA A 45 -11.42 -4.44 -11.49
CA ALA A 45 -11.30 -5.83 -11.92
C ALA A 45 -11.61 -6.03 -13.42
N MET A 46 -12.68 -5.38 -13.90
CA MET A 46 -13.11 -5.46 -15.30
C MET A 46 -12.12 -4.74 -16.22
N ILE A 47 -11.60 -3.58 -15.81
CA ILE A 47 -10.55 -2.85 -16.54
C ILE A 47 -9.30 -3.70 -16.64
N LEU A 48 -8.88 -4.29 -15.51
CA LEU A 48 -7.69 -5.13 -15.41
C LEU A 48 -7.80 -6.36 -16.30
N GLY A 49 -8.94 -7.07 -16.26
CA GLY A 49 -9.14 -8.27 -17.09
C GLY A 49 -9.00 -7.98 -18.59
N ARG A 50 -9.66 -6.92 -19.06
CA ARG A 50 -9.55 -6.49 -20.46
C ARG A 50 -8.13 -6.04 -20.83
N LEU A 51 -7.43 -5.36 -19.92
CA LEU A 51 -6.04 -4.98 -20.14
C LEU A 51 -5.14 -6.22 -20.29
N LEU A 52 -5.26 -7.18 -19.36
CA LEU A 52 -4.47 -8.43 -19.39
C LEU A 52 -4.71 -9.21 -20.69
N GLU A 53 -5.97 -9.33 -21.12
CA GLU A 53 -6.31 -9.98 -22.40
C GLU A 53 -5.58 -9.34 -23.58
N ASN A 54 -5.59 -8.00 -23.68
CA ASN A 54 -4.89 -7.30 -24.76
C ASN A 54 -3.37 -7.47 -24.65
N LEU A 55 -2.79 -7.38 -23.45
CA LEU A 55 -1.35 -7.55 -23.25
C LEU A 55 -0.87 -8.96 -23.63
N LEU A 56 -1.60 -10.00 -23.22
CA LEU A 56 -1.30 -11.39 -23.56
C LEU A 56 -1.40 -11.63 -25.07
N ASN A 57 -2.43 -11.07 -25.72
CA ASN A 57 -2.60 -11.17 -27.18
C ASN A 57 -1.48 -10.48 -27.96
N GLU A 58 -0.89 -9.41 -27.40
CA GLU A 58 0.25 -8.69 -27.98
C GLU A 58 1.61 -9.34 -27.60
N GLY A 59 1.59 -10.49 -26.93
CA GLY A 59 2.79 -11.29 -26.62
C GLY A 59 3.57 -10.81 -25.38
N VAL A 60 2.97 -9.98 -24.52
CA VAL A 60 3.57 -9.59 -23.24
C VAL A 60 3.55 -10.77 -22.28
N VAL A 61 4.71 -11.09 -21.71
CA VAL A 61 4.81 -12.13 -20.68
C VAL A 61 4.36 -11.56 -19.35
N LEU A 62 3.43 -12.25 -18.68
CA LEU A 62 2.92 -11.86 -17.38
C LEU A 62 3.54 -12.70 -16.27
N VAL A 63 4.07 -12.04 -15.25
CA VAL A 63 4.49 -12.67 -13.99
C VAL A 63 3.70 -12.01 -12.87
N ALA A 64 3.10 -12.79 -11.98
CA ALA A 64 2.35 -12.26 -10.86
C ALA A 64 2.63 -13.04 -9.57
N THR A 65 2.73 -12.34 -8.44
CA THR A 65 2.68 -12.92 -7.09
C THR A 65 1.31 -12.62 -6.50
N SER A 66 0.78 -13.51 -5.65
CA SER A 66 -0.51 -13.32 -5.00
C SER A 66 -0.57 -14.16 -3.72
N ASN A 67 -1.25 -13.64 -2.70
CA ASN A 67 -1.60 -14.40 -1.50
C ASN A 67 -2.84 -15.29 -1.70
N TYR A 68 -3.49 -15.18 -2.85
CA TYR A 68 -4.72 -15.89 -3.20
C TYR A 68 -4.53 -16.70 -4.47
N ALA A 69 -5.13 -17.90 -4.53
CA ALA A 69 -5.27 -18.62 -5.78
C ALA A 69 -6.11 -17.80 -6.79
N PRO A 70 -5.98 -18.04 -8.12
CA PRO A 70 -6.73 -17.29 -9.13
C PRO A 70 -8.25 -17.24 -8.89
N SER A 71 -8.84 -18.37 -8.50
CA SER A 71 -10.27 -18.48 -8.18
C SER A 71 -10.70 -17.64 -6.96
N GLU A 72 -9.75 -17.28 -6.10
CA GLU A 72 -9.92 -16.53 -4.85
C GLU A 72 -9.46 -15.07 -4.94
N LEU A 73 -9.07 -14.59 -6.13
CA LEU A 73 -8.59 -13.21 -6.31
C LEU A 73 -9.63 -12.13 -6.00
N TYR A 74 -10.92 -12.45 -6.11
CA TYR A 74 -12.04 -11.58 -5.76
C TYR A 74 -13.14 -12.38 -5.03
N PRO A 75 -12.90 -12.79 -3.77
CA PRO A 75 -13.81 -13.66 -3.04
C PRO A 75 -15.00 -12.85 -2.52
N GLN A 76 -16.22 -13.35 -2.70
CA GLN A 76 -17.46 -12.70 -2.25
C GLN A 76 -17.66 -11.25 -2.75
N GLY A 77 -16.96 -10.87 -3.81
CA GLY A 77 -17.04 -9.54 -4.38
C GLY A 77 -18.40 -9.24 -5.02
N GLN A 78 -18.87 -8.00 -4.91
CA GLN A 78 -20.08 -7.57 -5.58
C GLN A 78 -19.90 -7.72 -7.10
N ASN A 79 -20.91 -8.28 -7.79
CA ASN A 79 -20.88 -8.56 -9.23
C ASN A 79 -19.68 -9.43 -9.68
N ARG A 80 -19.21 -10.35 -8.83
CA ARG A 80 -18.10 -11.29 -9.14
C ARG A 80 -18.26 -12.04 -10.46
N SER A 81 -19.49 -12.30 -10.92
CA SER A 81 -19.74 -12.91 -12.23
C SER A 81 -19.06 -12.17 -13.39
N GLY A 82 -18.95 -10.84 -13.31
CA GLY A 82 -18.24 -10.02 -14.29
C GLY A 82 -16.72 -10.21 -14.30
N PHE A 83 -16.14 -10.76 -13.22
CA PHE A 83 -14.70 -11.04 -13.11
C PHE A 83 -14.34 -12.50 -13.43
N LEU A 84 -15.32 -13.40 -13.49
CA LEU A 84 -15.10 -14.81 -13.87
C LEU A 84 -14.35 -14.98 -15.20
N PRO A 85 -14.60 -14.18 -16.26
CA PRO A 85 -13.84 -14.30 -17.50
C PRO A 85 -12.34 -14.01 -17.30
N THR A 86 -12.00 -13.05 -16.44
CA THR A 86 -10.60 -12.73 -16.10
C THR A 86 -9.94 -13.87 -15.34
N ILE A 87 -10.64 -14.50 -14.40
CA ILE A 87 -10.14 -15.67 -13.69
C ILE A 87 -9.84 -16.80 -14.69
N ALA A 88 -10.78 -17.08 -15.59
CA ALA A 88 -10.60 -18.11 -16.63
C ALA A 88 -9.44 -17.77 -17.58
N LEU A 89 -9.25 -16.51 -17.95
CA LEU A 89 -8.11 -16.05 -18.74
C LEU A 89 -6.79 -16.32 -18.00
N ILE A 90 -6.71 -15.96 -16.72
CA ILE A 90 -5.52 -16.18 -15.88
C ILE A 90 -5.21 -17.68 -15.78
N GLU A 91 -6.21 -18.51 -15.47
CA GLU A 91 -6.04 -19.96 -15.31
C GLU A 91 -5.67 -20.67 -16.61
N SER A 92 -6.15 -20.17 -17.76
CA SER A 92 -5.86 -20.75 -19.07
C SER A 92 -4.55 -20.26 -19.70
N SER A 93 -4.12 -19.05 -19.37
CA SER A 93 -2.96 -18.41 -20.00
C SER A 93 -1.69 -18.43 -19.15
N LEU A 94 -1.80 -18.62 -17.84
CA LEU A 94 -0.66 -18.61 -16.91
C LEU A 94 -0.44 -19.98 -16.27
N THR A 95 0.82 -20.24 -15.92
CA THR A 95 1.18 -21.37 -15.06
C THR A 95 1.06 -20.94 -13.60
N VAL A 96 0.14 -21.56 -12.86
CA VAL A 96 -0.09 -21.26 -11.44
C VAL A 96 0.87 -22.12 -10.59
N LEU A 97 1.75 -21.45 -9.85
CA LEU A 97 2.68 -22.11 -8.93
C LEU A 97 2.28 -21.76 -7.49
N ASN A 98 1.97 -22.77 -6.68
CA ASN A 98 1.73 -22.59 -5.26
C ASN A 98 3.07 -22.62 -4.51
N VAL A 99 3.37 -21.53 -3.79
CA VAL A 99 4.61 -21.38 -3.01
C VAL A 99 4.27 -21.60 -1.54
N ASP A 100 3.94 -22.84 -1.18
CA ASP A 100 3.66 -23.25 0.20
C ASP A 100 4.96 -23.66 0.89
N GLY A 101 5.84 -22.68 1.09
CA GLY A 101 7.10 -22.86 1.82
C GLY A 101 6.91 -22.38 3.24
N GLY A 102 6.68 -23.28 4.20
CA GLY A 102 6.47 -22.98 5.63
C GLY A 102 7.63 -22.27 6.36
N GLU A 103 8.66 -21.86 5.62
CA GLU A 103 9.78 -21.05 6.09
C GLU A 103 9.55 -19.59 5.66
N ASP A 104 9.30 -18.70 6.63
CA ASP A 104 9.25 -17.27 6.35
C ASP A 104 10.67 -16.73 6.11
N TYR A 105 11.07 -16.66 4.84
CA TYR A 105 12.37 -16.15 4.41
C TYR A 105 12.62 -14.68 4.82
N ARG A 106 11.58 -13.92 5.20
CA ARG A 106 11.74 -12.56 5.72
C ARG A 106 12.54 -12.57 7.03
N LEU A 107 12.29 -13.56 7.89
CA LEU A 107 12.95 -13.68 9.20
C LEU A 107 14.44 -14.01 9.09
N ARG A 108 14.89 -14.63 7.99
CA ARG A 108 16.29 -15.01 7.80
C ARG A 108 17.22 -13.85 7.44
N THR A 109 16.65 -12.78 6.86
CA THR A 109 17.42 -11.65 6.32
C THR A 109 17.34 -10.39 7.20
N LEU A 110 16.33 -10.33 8.08
CA LEU A 110 16.22 -9.28 9.08
C LEU A 110 17.34 -9.44 10.12
N ARG A 111 18.49 -8.81 9.87
CA ARG A 111 19.27 -8.24 10.96
C ARG A 111 18.29 -7.42 11.80
N PRO A 112 18.20 -7.61 13.12
CA PRO A 112 17.33 -6.78 13.96
C PRO A 112 17.93 -5.38 13.99
N ALA A 113 17.70 -4.60 12.95
CA ALA A 113 17.63 -3.17 13.14
C ALA A 113 16.50 -2.96 14.17
N GLU A 114 16.76 -2.22 15.23
CA GLU A 114 15.76 -1.89 16.25
C GLU A 114 14.73 -0.91 15.66
N ILE A 115 13.96 -1.36 14.67
CA ILE A 115 12.92 -0.58 13.97
C ILE A 115 11.53 -0.89 14.50
N PHE A 116 11.39 -1.93 15.33
CA PHE A 116 10.14 -2.31 15.97
C PHE A 116 10.34 -2.43 17.48
N PHE A 117 9.71 -1.52 18.23
CA PHE A 117 9.82 -1.48 19.68
C PHE A 117 8.53 -1.98 20.34
N THR A 118 8.64 -3.03 21.13
CA THR A 118 7.53 -3.61 21.89
C THR A 118 7.99 -3.91 23.32
N PRO A 119 7.14 -3.72 24.35
CA PRO A 119 5.75 -3.25 24.30
C PRO A 119 5.61 -1.74 24.10
N ALA A 120 4.41 -1.24 23.82
CA ALA A 120 4.11 0.19 23.77
C ALA A 120 4.21 0.82 25.18
N ASN A 121 5.40 1.31 25.55
CA ASN A 121 5.70 1.92 26.84
C ASN A 121 6.54 3.20 26.66
N GLU A 122 6.73 3.97 27.75
CA GLU A 122 7.49 5.23 27.71
C GLU A 122 8.96 5.01 27.30
N GLU A 123 9.57 3.86 27.67
CA GLU A 123 10.94 3.52 27.29
C GLU A 123 11.10 3.38 25.77
N ASN A 124 10.19 2.66 25.14
CA ASN A 124 10.21 2.41 23.70
C ASN A 124 9.76 3.65 22.90
N GLU A 125 8.89 4.49 23.47
CA GLU A 125 8.60 5.81 22.91
C GLU A 125 9.83 6.72 22.95
N ALA A 126 10.64 6.66 24.00
CA ALA A 126 11.92 7.38 24.08
C ALA A 126 12.94 6.85 23.06
N LYS A 127 12.98 5.53 22.80
CA LYS A 127 13.80 4.95 21.72
C LYS A 127 13.37 5.47 20.35
N LEU A 128 12.07 5.56 20.09
CA LEU A 128 11.53 6.12 18.84
C LEU A 128 11.85 7.61 18.69
N ALA A 129 11.75 8.38 19.78
CA ALA A 129 12.17 9.79 19.80
C ALA A 129 13.68 9.95 19.53
N LYS A 130 14.50 9.06 20.09
CA LYS A 130 15.94 9.02 19.83
C LYS A 130 16.23 8.73 18.36
N LEU A 131 15.55 7.75 17.76
CA LEU A 131 15.67 7.45 16.33
C LEU A 131 15.27 8.66 15.46
N PHE A 132 14.15 9.32 15.78
CA PHE A 132 13.73 10.54 15.09
C PHE A 132 14.81 11.63 15.17
N LYS A 133 15.39 11.84 16.35
CA LYS A 133 16.48 12.80 16.55
C LYS A 133 17.72 12.44 15.73
N GLU A 134 18.13 11.17 15.73
CA GLU A 134 19.30 10.72 14.97
C GLU A 134 19.12 10.95 13.45
N MET A 135 17.89 10.80 12.95
CA MET A 135 17.56 10.98 11.54
C MET A 135 17.39 12.44 11.13
N THR A 136 16.85 13.29 12.01
CA THR A 136 16.46 14.67 11.66
C THR A 136 17.39 15.74 12.22
N GLY A 137 18.22 15.39 13.23
CA GLY A 137 19.01 16.34 14.00
C GLY A 137 18.19 17.19 14.99
N ILE A 138 16.87 16.99 15.08
CA ILE A 138 15.97 17.82 15.91
C ILE A 138 15.56 17.06 17.18
N THR A 139 15.60 17.75 18.31
CA THR A 139 15.11 17.23 19.61
C THR A 139 13.67 17.59 19.92
N ASP A 140 13.24 18.76 19.48
CA ASP A 140 11.92 19.28 19.84
C ASP A 140 10.87 18.71 18.91
N LEU A 141 9.96 17.90 19.48
CA LEU A 141 8.78 17.44 18.75
C LEU A 141 7.91 18.66 18.46
N ASN A 142 7.61 18.88 17.19
CA ASN A 142 6.75 19.92 16.66
C ASN A 142 5.40 19.31 16.26
N PRO A 143 4.49 19.05 17.22
CA PRO A 143 3.19 18.49 16.88
C PRO A 143 2.41 19.48 16.00
N GLY A 144 1.73 18.95 15.00
CA GLY A 144 1.08 19.74 13.97
C GLY A 144 0.09 18.93 13.16
N ILE A 145 -0.36 19.51 12.05
CA ILE A 145 -1.32 18.89 11.13
C ILE A 145 -0.71 18.91 9.74
N SER A 146 -0.57 17.74 9.12
CA SER A 146 -0.22 17.62 7.71
C SER A 146 -1.49 17.42 6.88
N THR A 147 -1.60 18.11 5.74
CA THR A 147 -2.75 17.99 4.84
C THR A 147 -2.39 17.11 3.65
N ILE A 148 -2.99 15.91 3.57
CA ILE A 148 -2.78 14.94 2.49
C ILE A 148 -4.08 14.79 1.72
N HIS A 149 -4.06 15.10 0.42
CA HIS A 149 -5.25 15.08 -0.44
C HIS A 149 -6.49 15.78 0.17
N GLY A 150 -6.26 16.92 0.84
CA GLY A 150 -7.31 17.71 1.49
C GLY A 150 -7.79 17.15 2.83
N ARG A 151 -7.17 16.09 3.35
CA ARG A 151 -7.46 15.52 4.67
C ARG A 151 -6.36 15.91 5.66
N GLU A 152 -6.79 16.43 6.79
CA GLU A 152 -5.90 16.76 7.90
C GLU A 152 -5.47 15.48 8.66
N ILE A 153 -4.17 15.37 8.94
CA ILE A 153 -3.58 14.27 9.70
C ILE A 153 -2.72 14.87 10.82
N PRO A 154 -3.09 14.68 12.09
CA PRO A 154 -2.25 15.14 13.19
C PRO A 154 -0.97 14.31 13.25
N HIS A 155 0.18 14.98 13.24
CA HIS A 155 1.50 14.38 13.44
C HIS A 155 2.07 14.82 14.79
N LYS A 156 2.97 14.01 15.35
CA LYS A 156 3.72 14.31 16.57
C LYS A 156 4.96 15.15 16.29
N ALA A 157 5.61 14.90 15.16
CA ALA A 157 6.73 15.69 14.67
C ALA A 157 6.91 15.50 13.16
N GLU A 158 7.42 16.53 12.49
CA GLU A 158 7.73 16.54 11.06
C GLU A 158 9.01 17.34 10.84
N SER A 159 9.98 16.76 10.13
CA SER A 159 11.22 17.44 9.76
C SER A 159 11.77 16.90 8.45
N GLY A 160 11.90 17.78 7.45
CA GLY A 160 12.37 17.41 6.12
C GLY A 160 11.53 16.28 5.53
N ARG A 161 12.17 15.15 5.21
CA ARG A 161 11.53 13.94 4.67
C ARG A 161 11.26 12.86 5.73
N THR A 162 11.21 13.25 7.00
CA THR A 162 10.85 12.36 8.13
C THR A 162 9.62 12.88 8.85
N ILE A 163 8.65 12.00 9.09
CA ILE A 163 7.41 12.34 9.80
C ILE A 163 7.03 11.27 10.81
N TRP A 164 6.50 11.70 11.95
CA TRP A 164 6.09 10.83 13.04
C TRP A 164 4.62 11.03 13.38
N PHE A 165 3.83 9.97 13.30
CA PHE A 165 2.41 9.95 13.61
C PHE A 165 2.07 9.14 14.87
N ASP A 166 0.86 9.36 15.40
CA ASP A 166 0.18 8.35 16.20
C ASP A 166 -0.47 7.31 15.27
N PHE A 167 -0.40 6.03 15.61
CA PHE A 167 -0.96 4.94 14.80
C PHE A 167 -2.45 5.14 14.50
N ARG A 168 -3.23 5.68 15.45
CA ARG A 168 -4.66 5.93 15.23
C ARG A 168 -4.90 7.05 14.23
N ALA A 169 -4.02 8.06 14.19
CA ALA A 169 -4.14 9.18 13.25
C ALA A 169 -3.98 8.73 11.78
N LEU A 170 -3.18 7.69 11.54
CA LEU A 170 -3.04 7.07 10.24
C LEU A 170 -4.13 6.02 9.99
N CYS A 171 -4.28 5.04 10.88
CA CYS A 171 -5.02 3.83 10.53
C CYS A 171 -6.51 3.83 10.92
N PHE A 172 -6.97 4.73 11.80
CA PHE A 172 -8.33 4.69 12.35
C PHE A 172 -9.24 5.82 11.82
N SER A 173 -8.66 6.78 11.12
CA SER A 173 -9.39 7.78 10.33
C SER A 173 -9.68 7.25 8.92
N PRO A 174 -10.69 7.80 8.20
CA PRO A 174 -10.97 7.43 6.82
C PRO A 174 -9.80 7.82 5.89
N ARG A 175 -8.87 6.90 5.69
CA ARG A 175 -7.75 7.00 4.75
C ARG A 175 -7.99 6.14 3.53
N SER A 176 -7.43 6.58 2.42
CA SER A 176 -7.38 5.87 1.16
C SER A 176 -5.96 5.37 0.88
N GLN A 177 -5.83 4.39 -0.01
CA GLN A 177 -4.53 3.93 -0.52
C GLN A 177 -3.66 5.09 -1.03
N SER A 178 -4.27 6.08 -1.68
CA SER A 178 -3.57 7.26 -2.19
C SER A 178 -2.91 8.10 -1.10
N ASP A 179 -3.47 8.15 0.11
CA ASP A 179 -2.86 8.89 1.21
C ASP A 179 -1.54 8.23 1.67
N TYR A 180 -1.51 6.89 1.71
CA TYR A 180 -0.30 6.14 2.06
C TYR A 180 0.75 6.18 0.95
N LEU A 181 0.31 6.15 -0.31
CA LEU A 181 1.21 6.33 -1.45
C LEU A 181 1.85 7.72 -1.43
N TYR A 182 1.06 8.77 -1.16
CA TYR A 182 1.58 10.11 -0.96
C TYR A 182 2.66 10.13 0.12
N LEU A 183 2.41 9.50 1.28
CA LEU A 183 3.41 9.42 2.34
C LEU A 183 4.70 8.73 1.87
N ALA A 184 4.60 7.62 1.14
CA ALA A 184 5.76 6.88 0.62
C ALA A 184 6.56 7.67 -0.44
N GLU A 185 5.90 8.50 -1.24
CA GLU A 185 6.55 9.35 -2.25
C GLU A 185 7.25 10.57 -1.63
N HIS A 186 6.65 11.16 -0.58
CA HIS A 186 7.08 12.44 -0.02
C HIS A 186 8.02 12.29 1.19
N TYR A 187 7.97 11.18 1.91
CA TYR A 187 8.80 10.93 3.09
C TYR A 187 9.69 9.71 2.90
N GLU A 188 10.95 9.84 3.30
CA GLU A 188 11.92 8.74 3.35
C GLU A 188 11.73 7.87 4.59
N MET A 189 11.22 8.47 5.68
CA MET A 189 10.95 7.77 6.92
C MET A 189 9.61 8.20 7.52
N VAL A 190 8.76 7.21 7.77
CA VAL A 190 7.49 7.39 8.47
C VAL A 190 7.53 6.59 9.76
N LEU A 191 7.55 7.27 10.90
CA LEU A 191 7.49 6.66 12.22
C LEU A 191 6.04 6.68 12.69
N PHE A 192 5.63 5.64 13.40
CA PHE A 192 4.36 5.66 14.11
C PHE A 192 4.46 4.91 15.43
N GLN A 193 3.70 5.37 16.42
CA GLN A 193 3.60 4.70 17.72
C GLN A 193 2.17 4.30 18.02
N VAL A 194 2.00 3.18 18.73
CA VAL A 194 0.69 2.80 19.29
C VAL A 194 0.56 3.42 20.68
N TRP A 195 -0.46 4.23 20.90
CA TRP A 195 -0.70 4.84 22.21
C TRP A 195 -1.18 3.81 23.25
N ASN A 196 -0.50 3.75 24.40
CA ASN A 196 -0.91 2.93 25.54
C ASN A 196 -1.67 3.78 26.59
N ASN A 197 -2.84 3.31 27.01
CA ASN A 197 -3.87 4.08 27.73
C ASN A 197 -3.55 4.31 29.23
N SER A 198 -2.35 3.99 29.70
CA SER A 198 -1.97 3.92 31.13
C SER A 198 -1.90 5.27 31.83
N HIS A 199 -1.69 6.39 31.11
CA HIS A 199 -1.33 7.68 31.71
C HIS A 199 -2.51 8.59 32.09
N ARG A 200 -3.75 8.24 31.73
CA ARG A 200 -4.92 9.08 32.09
C ARG A 200 -5.29 9.01 33.58
N LYS A 201 -4.77 8.04 34.35
CA LYS A 201 -5.03 7.95 35.81
C LYS A 201 -4.13 8.84 36.67
N LYS A 202 -2.95 9.28 36.20
CA LYS A 202 -2.02 10.09 37.03
C LYS A 202 -2.26 11.59 36.95
N ARG A 203 -2.77 12.13 35.83
CA ARG A 203 -3.07 13.57 35.71
C ARG A 203 -4.38 14.01 36.39
N ARG A 204 -5.28 13.08 36.72
CA ARG A 204 -6.55 13.37 37.42
C ARG A 204 -6.47 13.36 38.95
N ARG A 205 -5.30 13.07 39.54
CA ARG A 205 -5.12 12.99 41.01
C ARG A 205 -4.31 14.15 41.60
N ARG A 206 -4.01 15.21 40.83
CA ARG A 206 -3.35 16.41 41.34
C ARG A 206 -4.26 17.62 41.51
N ASP A 207 -5.52 17.51 41.11
CA ASP A 207 -6.54 18.57 41.24
C ASP A 207 -7.71 18.11 42.12
N GLY A 208 -7.41 17.50 43.27
CA GLY A 208 -8.40 17.08 44.27
C GLY A 208 -7.87 17.28 45.68
#